data_AF-A0A2X4TTI7-F1
#
_entry.id   AF-A0A2X4TTI7-F1
#
_cell.length_a   1.000
_cell.length_b   1.000
_cell.length_c   1.000
_cell.angle_alpha   90.00
_cell.angle_beta   90.00
_cell.angle_gamma   90.00
#
_symmetry.space_group_name_H-M   'P 1'
#
loop_
_entity.id
_entity.type
_entity.pdbx_description
1 polymer ?
#
loop_
_entity_poly.entity_id
_entity_poly.type
_entity_poly.pdbx_seq_one_letter_code
_entity_poly.pdbx_strand_id
1 'polypeptide(L)'
;MVLLQQRYANGKTIYNSLQTNGALITEEWAAFFAQHHFLSSISIDGAQVEHCFLVEQNGDVFSSDYFVFPAYKMGNLRQYTLEEIAVSPLSAAI
;
A
#
# COMPACT_ATOMS: atom_id res chain seq x y z
N MET A 1 -8.87 2.30 19.85
CA MET A 1 -8.46 3.48 19.04
C MET A 1 -9.61 3.98 18.16
N VAL A 2 -10.10 3.17 17.21
CA VAL A 2 -11.20 3.54 16.29
C VAL A 2 -12.48 3.99 17.00
N LEU A 3 -12.87 3.33 18.09
CA LEU A 3 -14.05 3.73 18.89
C LEU A 3 -13.95 5.17 19.44
N LEU A 4 -12.75 5.61 19.83
CA LEU A 4 -12.53 6.97 20.32
C LEU A 4 -12.60 7.98 19.17
N GLN A 5 -12.04 7.62 18.01
CA GLN A 5 -12.15 8.43 16.81
C GLN A 5 -13.62 8.64 16.42
N GLN A 6 -14.42 7.57 16.40
CA GLN A 6 -15.86 7.66 16.13
C GLN A 6 -16.60 8.53 17.14
N ARG A 7 -16.25 8.44 18.43
CA ARG A 7 -16.88 9.23 19.49
C ARG A 7 -16.49 10.71 19.48
N TYR A 8 -15.26 11.03 19.10
CA TYR A 8 -14.66 12.36 19.27
C TYR A 8 -14.27 13.05 17.95
N ALA A 9 -14.66 12.50 16.78
CA ALA A 9 -14.36 13.08 15.48
C ALA A 9 -14.85 14.53 15.33
N ASN A 10 -15.96 14.89 15.99
CA ASN A 10 -16.56 16.23 15.94
C ASN A 10 -16.74 16.74 14.49
N GLY A 11 -17.25 15.87 13.60
CA GLY A 11 -17.46 16.17 12.18
C GLY A 11 -16.20 16.08 11.30
N LYS A 12 -15.01 15.83 11.85
CA LYS A 12 -13.79 15.63 11.06
C LYS A 12 -13.76 14.25 10.43
N THR A 13 -13.34 14.17 9.17
CA THR A 13 -13.01 12.91 8.52
C THR A 13 -11.65 12.42 9.02
N ILE A 14 -11.57 11.15 9.46
CA ILE A 14 -10.35 10.54 9.98
C ILE A 14 -9.99 9.36 9.08
N TYR A 15 -8.77 9.40 8.54
CA TYR A 15 -8.18 8.29 7.79
C TYR A 15 -7.13 7.62 8.65
N ASN A 16 -7.15 6.29 8.68
CA ASN A 16 -6.17 5.51 9.43
C ASN A 16 -5.24 4.79 8.45
N SER A 17 -3.94 4.85 8.73
CA SER A 17 -2.91 4.12 8.00
C SER A 17 -2.02 3.36 8.99
N LEU A 18 -1.60 2.16 8.63
CA LEU A 18 -0.68 1.32 9.39
C LEU A 18 0.44 0.84 8.47
N GLN A 19 1.69 1.06 8.87
CA GLN A 19 2.84 0.41 8.24
C GLN A 19 3.34 -0.72 9.14
N THR A 20 3.59 -1.90 8.57
CA THR A 20 4.02 -3.09 9.31
C THR A 20 4.80 -4.06 8.40
N ASN A 21 5.58 -4.98 8.96
CA ASN A 21 6.23 -6.05 8.19
C ASN A 21 5.29 -7.22 7.86
N GLY A 22 4.02 -7.15 8.29
CA GLY A 22 2.99 -8.14 7.97
C GLY A 22 3.06 -9.45 8.76
N ALA A 23 4.16 -9.74 9.47
CA ALA A 23 4.40 -11.04 10.10
C ALA A 23 3.39 -11.44 11.19
N LEU A 24 2.71 -10.46 11.79
CA LEU A 24 1.74 -10.66 12.88
C LEU A 24 0.30 -10.29 12.48
N ILE A 25 0.03 -10.10 11.18
CA ILE A 25 -1.35 -9.89 10.72
C ILE A 25 -2.06 -11.23 10.72
N THR A 26 -2.96 -11.42 11.68
CA THR A 26 -3.89 -12.56 11.71
C THR A 26 -5.14 -12.24 10.88
N GLU A 27 -6.00 -13.24 10.65
CA GLU A 27 -7.27 -13.05 9.94
C GLU A 27 -8.18 -12.06 10.67
N GLU A 28 -8.20 -12.07 12.01
CA GLU A 28 -8.96 -11.11 12.81
C GLU A 28 -8.47 -9.68 12.62
N TRP A 29 -7.15 -9.47 12.54
CA TRP A 29 -6.58 -8.17 12.25
C TRP A 29 -6.85 -7.73 10.82
N ALA A 30 -6.72 -8.64 9.84
CA ALA A 30 -7.05 -8.35 8.46
C ALA A 30 -8.52 -7.93 8.30
N ALA A 31 -9.46 -8.65 8.93
CA ALA A 31 -10.88 -8.31 8.95
C ALA A 31 -11.13 -6.95 9.62
N PHE A 32 -10.46 -6.66 10.74
CA PHE A 32 -10.55 -5.38 11.42
C PHE A 32 -10.07 -4.21 10.54
N PHE A 33 -8.92 -4.35 9.87
CA PHE A 33 -8.39 -3.32 8.99
C PHE A 33 -9.29 -3.09 7.77
N ALA A 34 -9.83 -4.16 7.19
CA ALA A 34 -10.78 -4.08 6.08
C ALA A 34 -12.08 -3.36 6.50
N GLN A 35 -12.66 -3.75 7.64
CA GLN A 35 -13.90 -3.16 8.16
C GLN A 35 -13.77 -1.64 8.41
N HIS A 36 -12.58 -1.19 8.80
CA HIS A 36 -12.32 0.21 9.12
C HIS A 36 -11.57 0.98 8.03
N HIS A 37 -11.44 0.40 6.83
CA HIS A 37 -10.79 1.03 5.68
C HIS A 37 -9.38 1.56 5.98
N PHE A 38 -8.60 0.80 6.74
CA PHE A 38 -7.20 1.14 6.99
C PHE A 38 -6.39 1.04 5.70
N LEU A 39 -5.53 2.02 5.47
CA LEU A 39 -4.44 1.89 4.51
C LEU A 39 -3.31 1.10 5.18
N SER A 40 -3.13 -0.16 4.78
CA SER A 40 -2.10 -1.04 5.34
C SER A 40 -0.90 -1.12 4.38
N SER A 41 0.23 -0.53 4.77
CA SER A 41 1.50 -0.63 4.05
C SER A 41 2.30 -1.79 4.62
N ILE A 42 2.63 -2.78 3.77
CA ILE A 42 3.43 -3.94 4.18
C ILE A 42 4.87 -3.78 3.68
N SER A 43 5.83 -3.76 4.60
CA SER A 43 7.26 -3.81 4.26
C SER A 43 7.60 -5.21 3.76
N ILE A 44 7.85 -5.34 2.46
CA ILE A 44 8.26 -6.58 1.81
C ILE A 44 9.67 -6.35 1.26
N ASP A 45 10.68 -6.90 1.94
CA ASP A 45 12.04 -6.95 1.42
C ASP A 45 12.16 -8.20 0.54
N GLY A 46 12.13 -8.02 -0.78
CA GLY A 46 12.32 -9.11 -1.74
C GLY A 46 13.74 -9.66 -1.69
N ALA A 47 13.89 -10.99 -1.59
CA ALA A 47 15.21 -11.64 -1.61
C ALA A 47 15.90 -11.59 -2.98
N GLN A 48 15.23 -11.08 -4.02
CA GLN A 48 15.86 -10.76 -5.29
C GLN A 48 15.31 -9.44 -5.82
N VAL A 49 16.22 -8.49 -5.96
CA VAL A 49 16.08 -7.12 -6.45
C VAL A 49 15.36 -6.17 -5.47
N GLU A 50 16.14 -5.24 -4.94
CA GLU A 50 15.72 -4.16 -4.03
C GLU A 50 14.76 -3.19 -4.75
N HIS A 51 13.49 -3.56 -4.85
CA HIS A 51 12.45 -2.68 -5.39
C HIS A 51 11.31 -2.58 -4.37
N CYS A 52 11.23 -1.44 -3.69
CA CYS A 52 10.13 -1.13 -2.77
C CYS A 52 8.99 -0.49 -3.58
N PHE A 53 7.93 -1.26 -3.86
CA PHE A 53 6.78 -0.75 -4.59
C PHE A 53 5.72 -0.17 -3.65
N LEU A 54 5.25 1.04 -3.96
CA LEU A 54 4.05 1.59 -3.35
C LEU A 54 2.84 1.21 -4.20
N VAL A 55 1.82 0.65 -3.55
CA VAL A 55 0.57 0.25 -4.20
C VAL A 55 -0.59 1.06 -3.63
N GLU A 56 -1.27 1.81 -4.49
CA GLU A 56 -2.48 2.56 -4.12
C GLU A 56 -3.73 1.67 -4.13
N GLN A 57 -4.80 2.11 -3.44
CA GLN A 57 -6.07 1.37 -3.36
C GLN A 57 -6.76 1.15 -4.73
N ASN A 58 -6.47 2.02 -5.71
CA ASN A 58 -6.94 1.88 -7.09
C ASN A 58 -6.16 0.79 -7.87
N GLY A 59 -5.12 0.22 -7.27
CA GLY A 59 -4.21 -0.76 -7.86
C GLY A 59 -2.99 -0.15 -8.54
N ASP A 60 -2.82 1.17 -8.54
CA ASP A 60 -1.66 1.82 -9.16
C ASP A 60 -0.39 1.50 -8.40
N VAL A 61 0.67 1.17 -9.14
CA VAL A 61 1.97 0.78 -8.60
C VAL A 61 3.01 1.84 -8.95
N PHE A 62 3.78 2.24 -7.96
CA PHE A 62 4.86 3.23 -8.06
C PHE A 62 6.16 2.63 -7.51
N SER A 63 7.30 3.07 -8.05
CA SER A 63 8.64 2.60 -7.66
C SER A 63 9.14 3.18 -6.33
N SER A 64 8.49 4.21 -5.82
CA SER A 64 8.89 4.90 -4.59
C SER A 64 7.69 5.57 -3.93
N ASP A 65 7.70 5.59 -2.60
CA ASP A 65 6.75 6.31 -1.75
C ASP A 65 7.01 7.83 -1.69
N TYR A 66 8.19 8.29 -2.12
CA TYR A 66 8.53 9.72 -2.20
C TYR A 66 8.03 10.39 -3.49
N PHE A 67 7.84 9.63 -4.57
CA PHE A 67 7.57 10.17 -5.92
C PHE A 67 6.29 9.60 -6.54
N VAL A 68 5.15 9.82 -5.87
CA VAL A 68 3.83 9.40 -6.36
C VAL A 68 3.26 10.46 -7.32
N PHE A 69 3.82 10.52 -8.53
CA PHE A 69 3.26 11.33 -9.63
C PHE A 69 2.87 10.43 -10.81
N PRO A 70 1.87 10.82 -11.62
CA PRO A 70 1.44 10.02 -12.78
C PRO A 70 2.58 9.65 -13.75
N ALA A 71 3.62 10.50 -13.83
CA ALA A 71 4.79 10.25 -14.66
C ALA A 71 5.70 9.10 -14.17
N TYR A 72 5.62 8.74 -12.88
CA TYR A 72 6.38 7.65 -12.26
C TYR A 72 5.50 6.42 -11.94
N LYS A 73 4.28 6.38 -12.47
CA LYS A 73 3.40 5.21 -12.36
C LYS A 73 3.99 4.08 -13.19
N MET A 74 4.28 2.96 -12.54
CA MET A 74 4.85 1.77 -13.16
C MET A 74 3.78 0.86 -13.77
N GLY A 75 2.56 0.85 -13.22
CA GLY A 75 1.50 0.00 -13.72
C GLY A 75 0.25 0.00 -12.83
N ASN A 76 -0.66 -0.92 -13.10
CA ASN A 76 -1.84 -1.17 -12.26
C ASN A 76 -2.04 -2.69 -12.07
N LEU A 77 -2.21 -3.13 -10.82
CA LEU A 77 -2.35 -4.54 -10.44
C LEU A 77 -3.62 -5.23 -10.95
N ARG A 78 -4.60 -4.46 -11.43
CA ARG A 78 -5.79 -5.02 -12.07
C ARG A 78 -5.53 -5.41 -13.52
N GLN A 79 -4.38 -5.02 -14.08
CA GLN A 79 -3.99 -5.29 -15.46
C GLN A 79 -2.76 -6.21 -15.55
N TYR A 80 -1.79 -6.03 -14.65
CA TYR A 80 -0.50 -6.72 -14.69
C TYR A 80 -0.14 -7.27 -13.32
N THR A 81 0.63 -8.36 -13.28
CA THR A 81 1.19 -8.89 -12.04
C THR A 81 2.34 -7.99 -11.53
N LEU A 82 2.68 -8.09 -10.25
CA LEU A 82 3.85 -7.39 -9.69
C LEU A 82 5.15 -7.79 -10.40
N GLU A 83 5.28 -9.05 -10.81
CA GLU A 83 6.45 -9.55 -11.53
C GLU A 83 6.59 -8.88 -12.90
N GLU A 84 5.49 -8.77 -13.65
CA GLU A 84 5.45 -8.09 -14.96
C GLU A 84 5.79 -6.60 -14.83
N ILE A 85 5.31 -5.94 -13.77
CA ILE A 85 5.62 -4.53 -13.49
C ILE A 85 7.09 -4.36 -13.10
N ALA A 86 7.63 -5.28 -12.28
CA ALA A 86 9.00 -5.24 -11.80
C ALA A 86 10.06 -5.46 -12.89
N VAL A 87 9.73 -6.21 -13.95
CA VAL A 87 10.63 -6.42 -15.10
C VAL A 87 10.39 -5.44 -16.25
N SER A 88 9.45 -4.50 -16.09
CA SER A 88 9.11 -3.54 -17.14
C SER A 88 10.29 -2.59 -17.44
N PRO A 89 10.40 -2.04 -18.66
CA PRO A 89 11.48 -1.10 -19.00
C PRO A 89 11.53 0.15 -18.11
N LEU A 90 10.40 0.49 -17.47
CA LEU A 90 10.29 1.59 -16.51
C LEU A 90 10.99 1.30 -15.18
N SER A 91 11.13 0.04 -14.76
CA SER A 91 11.90 -0.33 -13.56
C SER A 91 13.41 -0.27 -13.80
N ALA A 92 13.86 -0.49 -15.04
CA ALA A 92 15.27 -0.43 -15.43
C ALA A 92 15.82 0.99 -15.60
N ALA A 93 14.96 2.01 -15.57
CA ALA A 93 15.30 3.42 -15.74
C ALA A 93 15.45 4.18 -14.40
N ILE A 94 15.42 3.46 -13.28
CA ILE A 94 15.45 3.99 -11.91
C ILE A 94 16.65 3.41 -11.15
#